data_AF-A0A4S2V6P6-F1
#
_entry.id   AF-A0A4S2V6P6-F1
#
_cell.length_a   1.000
_cell.length_b   1.000
_cell.length_c   1.000
_cell.angle_alpha   90.00
_cell.angle_beta   90.00
_cell.angle_gamma   90.00
#
_symmetry.space_group_name_H-M   'P 1'
#
loop_
_entity.id
_entity.type
_entity.pdbx_description
1 polymer ?
#
loop_
_entity_poly.entity_id
_entity_poly.type
_entity_poly.pdbx_seq_one_letter_code
_entity_poly.pdbx_strand_id
1 'polypeptide(L)'
;MSAMAFLPCPCCFRRTLAKRADFEICPECGWEDDGQDDADAHLVRGGPNGGLSLTQARLNYLEEVAEESEESMALGGDRLWISEARRRLSDVE
;
A
#
# COMPACT_ATOMS: atom_id res chain seq x y z
N MET A 1 -21.93 -8.22 14.68
CA MET A 1 -20.50 -8.06 14.36
C MET A 1 -20.36 -6.78 13.57
N SER A 2 -19.77 -5.74 14.16
CA SER A 2 -19.54 -4.47 13.46
C SER A 2 -18.42 -4.70 12.45
N ALA A 3 -18.63 -4.38 11.18
CA ALA A 3 -17.56 -4.40 10.19
C ALA A 3 -16.46 -3.43 10.65
N MET A 4 -15.24 -3.94 10.82
CA MET A 4 -14.07 -3.09 11.07
C MET A 4 -13.84 -2.26 9.81
N ALA A 5 -14.08 -0.96 9.89
CA ALA A 5 -13.85 -0.05 8.78
C ALA A 5 -12.37 0.34 8.78
N PHE A 6 -11.62 -0.15 7.80
CA PHE A 6 -10.24 0.30 7.58
C PHE A 6 -10.20 1.79 7.19
N LEU A 7 -9.17 2.45 7.69
CA LEU A 7 -8.85 3.86 7.50
C LEU A 7 -7.93 4.03 6.28
N PRO A 8 -8.02 5.16 5.57
CA PRO A 8 -7.17 5.41 4.42
C PRO A 8 -5.71 5.59 4.85
N CYS A 9 -4.79 4.96 4.12
CA CYS A 9 -3.36 5.25 4.19
C CYS A 9 -3.10 6.71 3.76
N PRO A 10 -2.26 7.49 4.47
CA PRO A 10 -1.95 8.86 4.06
C PRO A 10 -1.18 8.95 2.73
N CYS A 11 -0.53 7.87 2.31
CA CYS A 11 0.23 7.80 1.05
C CYS A 11 -0.66 7.43 -0.14
N CYS A 12 -1.17 6.19 -0.18
CA CYS A 12 -1.93 5.70 -1.35
C CYS A 12 -3.44 5.92 -1.27
N PHE A 13 -3.95 6.41 -0.14
CA PHE A 13 -5.39 6.63 0.13
C PHE A 13 -6.29 5.39 0.07
N ARG A 14 -5.74 4.18 -0.10
CA ARG A 14 -6.48 2.92 0.04
C ARG A 14 -6.81 2.66 1.52
N ARG A 15 -7.97 2.04 1.78
CA ARG A 15 -8.45 1.71 3.13
C ARG A 15 -7.77 0.44 3.63
N THR A 16 -6.56 0.58 4.15
CA THR A 16 -5.70 -0.53 4.54
C THR A 16 -5.31 -0.52 6.02
N LEU A 17 -5.50 0.60 6.72
CA LEU A 17 -5.03 0.75 8.10
C LEU A 17 -6.13 0.44 9.11
N ALA A 18 -5.83 -0.36 10.13
CA ALA A 18 -6.74 -0.63 11.24
C ALA A 18 -6.89 0.60 12.16
N LYS A 19 -5.81 1.39 12.31
CA LYS A 19 -5.77 2.58 13.17
C LYS A 19 -4.83 3.63 12.59
N ARG A 20 -5.10 4.92 12.84
CA ARG A 20 -4.22 6.02 12.44
C ARG A 20 -3.07 6.22 13.42
N ALA A 21 -1.91 6.58 12.89
CA ALA A 21 -0.69 6.89 13.63
C ALA A 21 -0.27 5.77 14.60
N ASP A 22 -0.43 4.51 14.18
CA ASP A 22 -0.13 3.32 15.00
C ASP A 22 1.10 2.56 14.49
N PHE A 23 1.91 3.19 13.62
CA PHE A 23 3.08 2.59 12.97
C PHE A 23 2.75 1.35 12.13
N GLU A 24 1.51 1.27 11.64
CA GLU A 24 1.10 0.21 10.73
C GLU A 24 1.67 0.47 9.33
N ILE A 25 2.27 -0.55 8.74
CA ILE A 25 2.79 -0.52 7.38
C ILE A 25 1.67 -0.87 6.41
N CYS A 26 1.38 0.05 5.49
CA CYS A 26 0.35 -0.13 4.48
C CYS A 26 0.74 -1.27 3.51
N PRO A 27 -0.03 -2.38 3.42
CA PRO A 27 0.29 -3.49 2.52
C PRO A 27 0.18 -3.15 1.04
N GLU A 28 -0.47 -2.04 0.68
CA GLU A 28 -0.61 -1.58 -0.71
C GLU A 28 0.64 -0.85 -1.21
N CYS A 29 1.19 0.06 -0.41
CA CYS A 29 2.25 0.97 -0.87
C CYS A 29 3.51 0.97 0.01
N GLY A 30 3.54 0.14 1.06
CA GLY A 30 4.69 0.02 1.97
C GLY A 30 4.91 1.20 2.93
N TRP A 31 4.10 2.26 2.87
CA TRP A 31 4.23 3.40 3.78
C TRP A 31 3.81 3.06 5.23
N GLU A 32 4.66 3.35 6.20
CA GLU A 32 4.35 3.29 7.63
C GLU A 32 3.56 4.53 8.07
N ASP A 33 2.38 4.34 8.67
CA ASP A 33 1.61 5.42 9.28
C ASP A 33 2.18 5.80 10.67
N ASP A 34 3.27 6.57 10.64
CA ASP A 34 3.91 7.21 11.79
C ASP A 34 3.18 8.51 12.25
N GLY A 35 1.99 8.75 11.72
CA GLY A 35 1.20 9.95 11.98
C GLY A 35 1.61 11.18 11.16
N GLN A 36 2.47 11.04 10.15
CA GLN A 36 2.69 12.09 9.16
C GLN A 36 1.45 12.31 8.28
N ASP A 37 1.14 13.57 7.97
CA ASP A 37 0.00 13.93 7.11
C ASP A 37 0.27 15.24 6.35
N ASP A 38 -0.74 15.80 5.67
CA ASP A 38 -0.61 16.95 4.77
C ASP A 38 0.17 18.15 5.35
N ALA A 39 -0.02 18.45 6.64
CA ALA A 39 0.63 19.59 7.30
C ALA A 39 2.17 19.48 7.29
N ASP A 40 2.70 18.27 7.27
CA ASP A 40 4.12 18.01 7.35
C ASP A 40 4.61 16.99 6.31
N ALA A 41 3.81 16.75 5.26
CA ALA A 41 4.07 15.73 4.24
C ALA A 41 5.39 15.92 3.48
N HIS A 42 5.92 17.14 3.45
CA HIS A 42 7.17 17.50 2.80
C HIS A 42 8.42 17.15 3.62
N LEU A 43 8.26 16.88 4.92
CA LEU A 43 9.38 16.52 5.80
C LEU A 43 9.79 15.06 5.59
N VAL A 44 11.09 14.78 5.70
CA VAL A 44 11.61 13.41 5.79
C VAL A 44 11.77 13.09 7.27
N ARG A 45 10.97 12.15 7.78
CA ARG A 45 11.01 11.73 9.18
C ARG A 45 11.97 10.56 9.45
N GLY A 46 12.39 9.83 8.42
CA GLY A 46 13.28 8.69 8.56
C GLY A 46 12.54 7.38 8.89
N GLY A 47 13.19 6.51 9.68
CA GLY A 47 12.60 5.26 10.15
C GLY A 47 12.30 4.27 9.02
N PRO A 48 11.23 3.46 9.15
CA PRO A 48 10.78 2.52 8.12
C PRO A 48 10.43 3.16 6.77
N ASN A 49 10.03 4.45 6.77
CA ASN A 49 9.80 5.23 5.55
C ASN A 49 11.11 5.70 4.86
N GLY A 50 12.27 5.45 5.49
CA GLY A 50 13.58 5.72 4.92
C GLY A 50 13.81 7.20 4.62
N GLY A 51 14.41 7.50 3.47
CA GLY A 51 14.73 8.87 3.05
C GLY A 51 13.59 9.61 2.36
N LEU A 52 12.37 9.05 2.36
CA LEU A 52 11.23 9.62 1.65
C LEU A 52 10.42 10.56 2.56
N SER A 53 9.90 11.63 1.96
CA SER A 53 8.80 12.40 2.52
C SER A 53 7.48 11.79 2.06
N LEU A 54 6.39 12.02 2.79
CA LEU A 54 5.06 11.56 2.39
C LEU A 54 4.65 12.12 1.01
N THR A 55 5.04 13.36 0.71
CA THR A 55 4.85 13.96 -0.63
C THR A 55 5.55 13.15 -1.72
N GLN A 56 6.81 12.75 -1.50
CA GLN A 56 7.54 11.94 -2.49
C GLN A 56 6.93 10.54 -2.60
N ALA A 57 6.55 9.91 -1.50
CA ALA A 57 5.93 8.59 -1.52
C ALA A 57 4.59 8.59 -2.28
N ARG A 58 3.77 9.64 -2.12
CA ARG A 58 2.55 9.84 -2.93
C ARG A 58 2.85 9.93 -4.41
N LEU A 59 3.88 10.68 -4.80
CA LEU A 59 4.29 10.80 -6.21
C LEU A 59 4.79 9.48 -6.77
N ASN A 60 5.61 8.75 -6.03
CA ASN A 60 6.12 7.44 -6.44
C ASN A 60 4.95 6.46 -6.67
N TYR A 61 3.99 6.38 -5.74
CA TYR A 61 2.81 5.53 -5.91
C TYR A 61 1.98 5.94 -7.13
N LEU A 62 1.82 7.25 -7.38
CA LEU A 62 1.10 7.73 -8.57
C LEU A 62 1.82 7.38 -9.87
N GLU A 63 3.16 7.41 -9.90
CA GLU A 63 3.96 7.00 -11.04
C GLU A 63 3.85 5.49 -11.28
N GLU A 64 3.99 4.69 -10.22
CA GLU A 64 3.82 3.24 -10.28
C GLU A 64 2.46 2.84 -10.85
N VAL A 65 1.35 3.44 -10.38
CA VAL A 65 0.01 3.13 -10.90
C VAL A 65 -0.27 3.76 -12.28
N ALA A 66 0.48 4.78 -12.69
CA ALA A 66 0.34 5.39 -14.02
C ALA A 66 1.08 4.62 -15.11
N GLU A 67 2.16 3.92 -14.76
CA GLU A 67 2.87 2.99 -15.66
C GLU A 67 2.13 1.64 -15.82
N GLU A 68 1.14 1.36 -14.98
CA GLU A 68 0.24 0.19 -15.08
C GLU A 68 -0.96 0.46 -16.03
N SER A 69 -0.84 0.05 -17.29
CA SER A 69 -1.95 -0.01 -18.25
C SER A 69 -2.84 -1.24 -18.01
N GLU A 70 -4.09 -1.05 -17.56
CA GLU A 70 -5.22 -2.02 -17.46
C GLU A 70 -5.01 -3.45 -16.86
N GLU A 71 -3.79 -3.89 -16.54
CA GLU A 71 -3.48 -5.22 -15.97
C GLU A 71 -2.88 -5.15 -14.54
N SER A 72 -3.29 -4.17 -13.74
CA SER A 72 -2.82 -4.05 -12.35
C SER A 72 -3.38 -5.17 -11.46
N MET A 73 -2.47 -5.98 -10.89
CA MET A 73 -2.76 -7.03 -9.90
C MET A 73 -3.13 -6.48 -8.51
N ALA A 74 -3.08 -5.17 -8.28
CA ALA A 74 -3.32 -4.55 -6.97
C ALA A 74 -4.81 -4.46 -6.57
N LEU A 75 -5.76 -4.73 -7.49
CA LEU A 75 -7.21 -4.56 -7.23
C LEU A 75 -8.01 -5.87 -7.11
N GLY A 76 -7.37 -7.02 -6.99
CA GLY A 76 -8.09 -8.29 -6.79
C GLY A 76 -8.97 -8.70 -7.98
N GLY A 77 -8.55 -8.38 -9.20
CA GLY A 77 -9.19 -8.84 -10.44
C GLY A 77 -9.01 -10.35 -10.69
N ASP A 78 -9.76 -10.87 -11.68
CA ASP A 78 -9.82 -12.28 -12.07
C ASP A 78 -8.46 -12.82 -12.55
N ARG A 79 -7.61 -13.16 -11.58
CA ARG A 79 -6.57 -14.21 -11.54
C ARG A 79 -5.80 -14.04 -10.24
N LEU A 80 -6.49 -14.40 -9.14
CA LEU A 80 -5.95 -14.46 -7.79
C LEU A 80 -4.54 -15.09 -7.80
N TRP A 81 -3.55 -14.43 -7.18
CA TRP A 81 -2.18 -14.92 -7.05
C TRP A 81 -2.10 -16.35 -6.48
N ILE A 82 -3.11 -16.72 -5.67
CA ILE A 82 -3.28 -18.05 -5.09
C ILE A 82 -3.58 -19.13 -6.16
N SER A 83 -4.25 -18.80 -7.26
CA SER A 83 -4.56 -19.75 -8.35
C SER A 83 -3.31 -20.04 -9.20
N GLU A 84 -2.52 -19.02 -9.52
CA GLU A 84 -1.27 -19.18 -10.25
C GLU A 84 -0.19 -19.88 -9.40
N ALA A 85 -0.13 -19.56 -8.11
CA ALA A 85 0.72 -20.29 -7.15
C ALA A 85 0.29 -21.76 -7.00
N ARG A 86 -1.02 -22.07 -6.95
CA ARG A 86 -1.52 -23.46 -6.90
C ARG A 86 -1.28 -24.23 -8.19
N ARG A 87 -1.41 -23.59 -9.35
CA ARG A 87 -1.12 -24.20 -10.65
C ARG A 87 0.36 -24.54 -10.82
N ARG A 88 1.26 -23.67 -10.33
CA ARG A 88 2.71 -23.93 -10.33
C ARG A 88 3.13 -24.99 -9.31
N LEU A 89 2.37 -25.16 -8.22
CA LEU A 89 2.58 -26.25 -7.26
C LEU A 89 2.04 -27.60 -7.74
N SER A 90 1.06 -27.66 -8.65
CA SER A 90 0.65 -28.92 -9.29
C SER A 90 1.61 -29.39 -10.40
N ASP A 91 2.56 -28.54 -10.80
CA ASP A 91 3.61 -28.85 -11.77
C ASP A 91 4.92 -29.34 -11.10
N VAL A 92 4.92 -29.49 -9.77
CA VAL A 92 6.01 -30.08 -9.00
C VAL A 92 5.52 -31.42 -8.44
N GLU A 93 5.87 -32.50 -9.11
CA GLU A 93 5.83 -33.87 -8.54
C GLU A 93 6.81 -34.00 -7.37
#